data_AF-A0A8D8G6A6-F1
#
_entry.id   AF-A0A8D8G6A6-F1
#
_cell.length_a   1.000
_cell.length_b   1.000
_cell.length_c   1.000
_cell.angle_alpha   90.00
_cell.angle_beta   90.00
_cell.angle_gamma   90.00
#
_symmetry.space_group_name_H-M   'P 1'
#
loop_
_entity.id
_entity.type
_entity.pdbx_description
1 polymer ?
#
loop_
_entity_poly.entity_id
_entity_poly.type
_entity_poly.pdbx_seq_one_letter_code
_entity_poly.pdbx_strand_id
1 'polypeptide(L)'
;MLYNTSDSVARLKNNSFYVSKADDTGLEKYTFSNAMSLSVKLGIWEASLERYIESMAFVTDDLKKGNSIKISRPEMLRKTGELFALRHLINLSSDLLDVPDFYWDREQLEHLYQQTSSYFSINRRTRVMNEKLNHCVELADLISSNLNDDHHVRLEWMIIILIMVEVGFEILHYADKFL
;
A
#
# COMPACT_ATOMS: atom_id res chain seq x y z
N MET A 1 -18.53 -24.87 -16.91
CA MET A 1 -19.60 -23.99 -17.45
C MET A 1 -20.77 -24.90 -17.81
N LEU A 2 -21.93 -24.70 -17.17
CA LEU A 2 -23.12 -25.53 -17.39
C LEU A 2 -24.17 -24.67 -18.11
N TYR A 3 -24.67 -25.17 -19.25
CA TYR A 3 -25.70 -24.47 -20.02
C TYR A 3 -27.06 -24.65 -19.34
N ASN A 4 -27.77 -23.54 -19.15
CA ASN A 4 -29.10 -23.55 -18.58
C ASN A 4 -30.12 -24.03 -19.63
N THR A 5 -31.03 -24.93 -19.25
CA THR A 5 -32.03 -25.54 -20.15
C THR A 5 -33.37 -24.78 -20.14
N SER A 6 -33.53 -23.80 -19.26
CA SER A 6 -34.65 -22.86 -19.26
C SER A 6 -34.13 -21.45 -19.51
N ASP A 7 -34.89 -20.69 -20.28
CA ASP A 7 -34.69 -19.33 -20.83
C ASP A 7 -34.45 -18.24 -19.75
N SER A 8 -33.48 -18.48 -18.87
CA SER A 8 -33.27 -17.75 -17.64
C SER A 8 -31.89 -17.13 -17.61
N VAL A 9 -31.89 -15.84 -17.25
CA VAL A 9 -30.77 -14.90 -17.18
C VAL A 9 -29.52 -15.53 -16.55
N ALA A 10 -28.33 -15.17 -17.07
CA ALA A 10 -27.08 -15.60 -16.49
C ALA A 10 -26.99 -15.24 -15.01
N ARG A 11 -26.45 -16.17 -14.23
CA ARG A 11 -26.41 -16.08 -12.77
C ARG A 11 -25.30 -16.93 -12.20
N LEU A 12 -24.81 -16.51 -11.04
CA LEU A 12 -23.90 -17.28 -10.23
C LEU A 12 -24.68 -17.97 -9.10
N LYS A 13 -24.67 -19.30 -9.04
CA LYS A 13 -25.35 -20.08 -8.00
C LYS A 13 -24.54 -21.33 -7.65
N ASN A 14 -24.38 -21.65 -6.37
CA ASN A 14 -23.69 -22.85 -5.88
C ASN A 14 -22.32 -23.09 -6.56
N ASN A 15 -21.45 -22.08 -6.56
CA ASN A 15 -20.12 -22.09 -7.22
C ASN A 15 -20.13 -22.42 -8.73
N SER A 16 -21.30 -22.37 -9.38
CA SER A 16 -21.45 -22.64 -10.80
C SER A 16 -21.89 -21.38 -11.55
N PHE A 17 -21.20 -21.11 -12.65
CA PHE A 17 -21.54 -20.06 -13.60
C PHE A 17 -22.57 -20.59 -14.59
N TYR A 18 -23.77 -20.01 -14.57
CA TYR A 18 -24.82 -20.29 -15.53
C TYR A 18 -24.85 -19.16 -16.57
N VAL A 19 -24.76 -19.54 -17.83
CA VAL A 19 -24.80 -18.64 -18.98
C VAL A 19 -26.08 -18.93 -19.76
N SER A 20 -26.73 -17.89 -20.26
CA SER A 20 -27.94 -18.04 -21.07
C SER A 20 -27.58 -18.62 -22.45
N LYS A 21 -28.57 -19.23 -23.15
CA LYS A 21 -28.35 -19.81 -24.50
C LYS A 21 -28.60 -18.81 -25.65
N ALA A 22 -28.97 -17.58 -25.34
CA ALA A 22 -29.28 -16.54 -26.31
C ALA A 22 -28.02 -15.88 -26.92
N ASP A 23 -28.21 -15.00 -27.92
CA ASP A 23 -27.14 -14.26 -28.63
C ASP A 23 -26.17 -13.50 -27.70
N ASP A 24 -26.58 -13.19 -26.48
CA ASP A 24 -25.76 -12.45 -25.49
C ASP A 24 -24.72 -13.33 -24.74
N THR A 25 -24.63 -14.61 -25.08
CA THR A 25 -23.68 -15.60 -24.50
C THR A 25 -22.24 -15.09 -24.49
N GLY A 26 -21.82 -14.33 -25.51
CA GLY A 26 -20.46 -13.80 -25.60
C GLY A 26 -20.16 -12.71 -24.57
N LEU A 27 -21.13 -11.82 -24.33
CA LEU A 27 -20.97 -10.72 -23.39
C LEU A 27 -21.09 -11.18 -21.94
N GLU A 28 -21.98 -12.13 -21.64
CA GLU A 28 -22.04 -12.77 -20.31
C GLU A 28 -20.70 -13.45 -19.95
N LYS A 29 -20.10 -14.18 -20.90
CA LYS A 29 -18.77 -14.79 -20.73
C LYS A 29 -17.69 -13.73 -20.50
N TYR A 30 -17.72 -12.65 -21.30
CA TYR A 30 -16.81 -11.52 -21.12
C TYR A 30 -16.94 -10.92 -19.71
N THR A 31 -18.17 -10.69 -19.22
CA THR A 31 -18.41 -10.15 -17.89
C THR A 31 -17.79 -11.00 -16.79
N PHE A 32 -17.98 -12.32 -16.86
CA PHE A 32 -17.35 -13.25 -15.92
C PHE A 32 -15.83 -13.23 -16.01
N SER A 33 -15.27 -13.26 -17.22
CA SER A 33 -13.83 -13.19 -17.43
C SER A 33 -13.22 -11.87 -16.94
N ASN A 34 -13.94 -10.75 -17.11
CA ASN A 34 -13.52 -9.44 -16.66
C ASN A 34 -13.42 -9.38 -15.13
N ALA A 35 -14.50 -9.72 -14.43
CA ALA A 35 -14.50 -9.77 -12.96
C ALA A 35 -13.45 -10.77 -12.40
N MET A 36 -13.25 -11.90 -13.07
CA MET A 36 -12.21 -12.87 -12.70
C MET A 36 -10.79 -12.30 -12.91
N SER A 37 -10.54 -11.62 -14.03
CA SER A 37 -9.27 -10.95 -14.30
C SER A 37 -8.96 -9.91 -13.23
N LEU A 38 -9.97 -9.12 -12.83
CA LEU A 38 -9.83 -8.14 -11.76
C LEU A 38 -9.45 -8.79 -10.42
N SER A 39 -10.08 -9.91 -10.06
CA SER A 39 -9.74 -10.67 -8.86
C SER A 39 -8.29 -11.15 -8.84
N VAL A 40 -7.77 -11.61 -9.99
CA VAL A 40 -6.36 -12.04 -10.15
C VAL A 40 -5.42 -10.84 -10.05
N LYS A 41 -5.74 -9.73 -10.74
CA LYS A 41 -4.95 -8.50 -10.68
C LYS A 41 -4.83 -7.97 -9.26
N LEU A 42 -5.94 -7.96 -8.52
CA LEU A 42 -5.97 -7.61 -7.09
C LEU A 42 -5.07 -8.53 -6.27
N GLY A 43 -5.08 -9.84 -6.55
CA GLY A 43 -4.17 -10.80 -5.90
C GLY A 43 -2.68 -10.51 -6.12
N ILE A 44 -2.31 -10.01 -7.30
CA ILE A 44 -0.92 -9.60 -7.60
C ILE A 44 -0.53 -8.38 -6.76
N TRP A 45 -1.43 -7.40 -6.59
CA TRP A 45 -1.17 -6.24 -5.74
C TRP A 45 -1.10 -6.60 -4.27
N GLU A 46 -2.04 -7.43 -3.78
CA GLU A 46 -2.02 -7.96 -2.41
C GLU A 46 -0.67 -8.65 -2.12
N ALA A 47 -0.20 -9.52 -3.02
CA ALA A 47 1.10 -10.18 -2.87
C ALA A 47 2.28 -9.20 -2.92
N SER A 48 2.18 -8.12 -3.70
CA SER A 48 3.22 -7.10 -3.78
C SER A 48 3.31 -6.26 -2.50
N LEU A 49 2.16 -5.93 -1.90
CA LEU A 49 2.08 -5.27 -0.61
C LEU A 49 2.62 -6.17 0.51
N GLU A 50 2.28 -7.46 0.50
CA GLU A 50 2.76 -8.40 1.51
C GLU A 50 4.29 -8.54 1.46
N ARG A 51 4.89 -8.63 0.26
CA ARG A 51 6.36 -8.62 0.10
C ARG A 51 7.00 -7.34 0.65
N TYR A 52 6.34 -6.19 0.47
CA TYR A 52 6.82 -4.94 1.06
C TYR A 52 6.79 -4.99 2.59
N ILE A 53 5.67 -5.44 3.17
CA ILE A 53 5.48 -5.60 4.63
C ILE A 53 6.54 -6.52 5.22
N GLU A 54 6.77 -7.69 4.61
CA GLU A 54 7.82 -8.62 5.03
C GLU A 54 9.21 -7.96 5.00
N SER A 55 9.49 -7.16 3.96
CA SER A 55 10.76 -6.44 3.86
C SER A 55 10.94 -5.35 4.92
N MET A 56 9.86 -4.90 5.58
CA MET A 56 9.89 -3.91 6.66
C MET A 56 9.85 -4.55 8.05
N ALA A 57 9.62 -5.87 8.15
CA ALA A 57 9.40 -6.57 9.42
C ALA A 57 10.60 -6.48 10.38
N PHE A 58 11.84 -6.41 9.87
CA PHE A 58 13.01 -6.25 10.73
C PHE A 58 13.05 -4.86 11.38
N VAL A 59 12.61 -3.82 10.66
CA VAL A 59 12.58 -2.44 11.14
C VAL A 59 11.55 -2.29 12.25
N THR A 60 10.36 -2.88 12.07
CA THR A 60 9.32 -2.86 13.09
C THR A 60 9.71 -3.68 14.34
N ASP A 61 10.48 -4.77 14.18
CA ASP A 61 11.00 -5.53 15.31
C ASP A 61 12.09 -4.77 16.10
N ASP A 62 12.99 -4.07 15.41
CA ASP A 62 13.97 -3.18 16.05
C ASP A 62 13.27 -2.07 16.84
N LEU A 63 12.22 -1.45 16.27
CA LEU A 63 11.41 -0.42 16.92
C LEU A 63 10.71 -0.96 18.19
N LYS A 64 10.13 -2.16 18.12
CA LYS A 64 9.47 -2.83 19.25
C LYS A 64 10.44 -3.09 20.41
N LYS A 65 11.71 -3.37 20.11
CA LYS A 65 12.76 -3.62 21.11
C LYS A 65 13.36 -2.34 21.69
N GLY A 66 13.04 -1.16 21.12
CA GLY A 66 13.67 0.11 21.49
C GLY A 66 15.15 0.18 21.09
N ASN A 67 15.58 -0.66 20.15
CA ASN A 67 16.96 -0.64 19.65
C ASN A 67 17.14 0.53 18.66
N SER A 68 18.38 0.94 18.43
CA SER A 68 18.67 1.85 17.31
C SER A 68 18.23 1.19 16.00
N ILE A 69 17.45 1.90 15.20
CA ILE A 69 16.94 1.39 13.93
C ILE A 69 18.12 1.13 12.99
N LYS A 70 18.28 -0.12 12.53
CA LYS A 70 19.43 -0.53 11.69
C LYS A 70 19.33 -0.12 10.23
N ILE A 71 18.26 0.55 9.81
CA ILE A 71 18.07 1.04 8.45
C ILE A 71 18.70 2.41 8.27
N SER A 72 19.47 2.60 7.19
CA SER A 72 20.04 3.90 6.88
C SER A 72 19.00 4.86 6.27
N ARG A 73 19.22 6.17 6.35
CA ARG A 73 18.34 7.18 5.75
C ARG A 73 18.12 6.98 4.23
N PRO A 74 19.15 6.72 3.41
CA PRO A 74 18.94 6.48 1.98
C PRO A 74 18.13 5.20 1.70
N GLU A 75 18.34 4.14 2.50
CA GLU A 75 17.55 2.91 2.38
C GLU A 75 16.10 3.15 2.78
N MET A 76 15.85 3.91 3.85
CA MET A 76 14.51 4.28 4.26
C MET A 76 13.80 5.09 3.17
N LEU A 77 14.47 6.08 2.58
CA LEU A 77 13.93 6.84 1.46
C LEU A 77 13.58 5.95 0.26
N ARG A 78 14.41 4.95 -0.04
CA ARG A 78 14.12 3.97 -1.10
C ARG A 78 12.88 3.15 -0.77
N LYS A 79 12.73 2.68 0.48
CA LYS A 79 11.55 1.93 0.93
C LYS A 79 10.28 2.77 0.87
N THR A 80 10.35 4.01 1.33
CA THR A 80 9.25 4.97 1.19
C THR A 80 8.87 5.17 -0.28
N GLY A 81 9.86 5.31 -1.18
CA GLY A 81 9.63 5.40 -2.63
C GLY A 81 8.97 4.15 -3.22
N GLU A 82 9.44 2.95 -2.86
CA GLU A 82 8.84 1.66 -3.25
C GLU A 82 7.35 1.60 -2.84
N LEU A 83 7.03 2.06 -1.62
CA LEU A 83 5.66 2.11 -1.11
C LEU A 83 4.78 3.12 -1.85
N PHE A 84 5.28 4.33 -2.11
CA PHE A 84 4.54 5.34 -2.87
C PHE A 84 4.31 4.91 -4.32
N ALA A 85 5.27 4.23 -4.95
CA ALA A 85 5.10 3.66 -6.27
C ALA A 85 3.98 2.59 -6.29
N LEU A 86 3.94 1.72 -5.27
CA LEU A 86 2.87 0.74 -5.12
C LEU A 86 1.50 1.41 -4.92
N ARG A 87 1.43 2.44 -4.06
CA ARG A 87 0.22 3.25 -3.85
C ARG A 87 -0.25 3.92 -5.13
N HIS A 88 0.66 4.50 -5.89
CA HIS A 88 0.34 5.13 -7.17
C HIS A 88 -0.23 4.12 -8.18
N LEU A 89 0.39 2.94 -8.30
CA LEU A 89 -0.07 1.88 -9.20
C LEU A 89 -1.47 1.38 -8.84
N ILE A 90 -1.73 1.19 -7.54
CA ILE A 90 -3.04 0.77 -7.03
C ILE A 90 -4.09 1.86 -7.30
N ASN A 91 -3.79 3.13 -6.97
CA ASN A 91 -4.72 4.24 -7.16
C ASN A 91 -5.07 4.46 -8.63
N LEU A 92 -4.09 4.42 -9.54
CA LEU A 92 -4.33 4.56 -10.99
C LEU A 92 -5.24 3.45 -11.52
N SER A 93 -5.21 2.29 -10.87
CA SER A 93 -6.04 1.15 -11.24
C SER A 93 -7.32 1.04 -10.42
N SER A 94 -7.56 1.96 -9.48
CA SER A 94 -8.73 1.94 -8.60
C SER A 94 -9.99 2.34 -9.35
N ASP A 95 -9.89 3.19 -10.37
CA ASP A 95 -11.00 3.48 -11.31
C ASP A 95 -11.48 2.21 -12.03
N LEU A 96 -10.65 1.17 -12.09
CA LEU A 96 -10.99 -0.13 -12.67
C LEU A 96 -11.71 -1.07 -11.67
N LEU A 97 -11.79 -0.70 -10.39
CA LEU A 97 -12.45 -1.48 -9.35
C LEU A 97 -13.94 -1.13 -9.22
N ASP A 98 -14.36 0.04 -9.72
CA ASP A 98 -15.75 0.39 -9.91
C ASP A 98 -16.37 -0.37 -11.09
N VAL A 99 -17.70 -0.34 -11.22
CA VAL A 99 -18.39 -0.93 -12.36
C VAL A 99 -17.96 -0.18 -13.63
N PRO A 100 -17.33 -0.85 -14.61
CA PRO A 100 -16.92 -0.18 -15.85
C PRO A 100 -18.09 0.42 -16.61
N ASP A 101 -17.89 1.60 -17.21
CA ASP A 101 -18.87 2.34 -18.01
C ASP A 101 -19.55 1.50 -19.09
N PHE A 102 -18.83 0.49 -19.60
CA PHE A 102 -19.33 -0.50 -20.55
C PHE A 102 -20.67 -1.14 -20.12
N TYR A 103 -20.91 -1.27 -18.81
CA TYR A 103 -22.10 -1.90 -18.27
C TYR A 103 -23.26 -0.94 -17.99
N TRP A 104 -23.07 0.39 -18.02
CA TRP A 104 -24.09 1.36 -17.60
C TRP A 104 -25.38 1.30 -18.42
N ASP A 105 -25.28 1.04 -19.72
CA ASP A 105 -26.45 0.90 -20.60
C ASP A 105 -27.03 -0.53 -20.60
N ARG A 106 -26.47 -1.43 -19.78
CA ARG A 106 -26.72 -2.89 -19.83
C ARG A 106 -26.97 -3.48 -18.44
N GLU A 107 -28.13 -3.16 -17.87
CA GLU A 107 -28.54 -3.55 -16.51
C GLU A 107 -28.32 -5.04 -16.20
N GLN A 108 -28.60 -5.95 -17.14
CA GLN A 108 -28.38 -7.39 -16.94
C GLN A 108 -26.90 -7.76 -16.76
N LEU A 109 -26.01 -7.16 -17.56
CA LEU A 109 -24.56 -7.41 -17.45
C LEU A 109 -23.96 -6.71 -16.24
N GLU A 110 -24.46 -5.53 -15.88
CA GLU A 110 -24.07 -4.84 -14.66
C GLU A 110 -24.38 -5.71 -13.43
N HIS A 111 -25.61 -6.21 -13.31
CA HIS A 111 -26.00 -7.07 -12.20
C HIS A 111 -25.13 -8.35 -12.16
N LEU A 112 -24.85 -8.96 -13.33
CA LEU A 112 -23.96 -10.12 -13.43
C LEU A 112 -22.53 -9.81 -12.98
N TYR A 113 -22.00 -8.65 -13.38
CA TYR A 113 -20.69 -8.17 -12.96
C TYR A 113 -20.64 -7.97 -11.44
N GLN A 114 -21.62 -7.27 -10.88
CA GLN A 114 -21.72 -7.03 -9.43
C GLN A 114 -21.83 -8.33 -8.64
N GLN A 115 -22.64 -9.29 -9.10
CA GLN A 115 -22.73 -10.62 -8.48
C GLN A 115 -21.39 -11.36 -8.49
N THR A 116 -20.67 -11.30 -9.61
CA THR A 116 -19.37 -11.97 -9.76
C THR A 116 -18.28 -11.29 -8.92
N SER A 117 -18.26 -9.95 -8.90
CA SER A 117 -17.35 -9.16 -8.08
C SER A 117 -17.61 -9.37 -6.58
N SER A 118 -18.88 -9.51 -6.18
CA SER A 118 -19.27 -9.89 -4.81
C SER A 118 -18.80 -11.31 -4.47
N TYR A 119 -18.97 -12.27 -5.38
CA TYR A 119 -18.46 -13.63 -5.20
C TYR A 119 -16.95 -13.68 -4.95
N PHE A 120 -16.16 -12.91 -5.69
CA PHE A 120 -14.72 -12.78 -5.46
C PHE A 120 -14.33 -11.82 -4.32
N SER A 121 -15.33 -11.23 -3.63
CA SER A 121 -15.14 -10.28 -2.53
C SER A 121 -14.23 -9.10 -2.88
N ILE A 122 -14.27 -8.62 -4.13
CA ILE A 122 -13.33 -7.62 -4.68
C ILE A 122 -13.35 -6.34 -3.83
N ASN A 123 -14.53 -5.80 -3.52
CA ASN A 123 -14.69 -4.59 -2.71
C ASN A 123 -14.10 -4.73 -1.31
N ARG A 124 -14.39 -5.85 -0.63
CA ARG A 124 -13.86 -6.13 0.71
C ARG A 124 -12.34 -6.25 0.69
N ARG A 125 -11.80 -7.02 -0.26
CA ARG A 125 -10.36 -7.23 -0.42
C ARG A 125 -9.61 -5.93 -0.72
N THR A 126 -10.15 -5.12 -1.62
CA THR A 126 -9.63 -3.78 -1.94
C THR A 126 -9.57 -2.90 -0.70
N ARG A 127 -10.64 -2.88 0.10
CA ARG A 127 -10.66 -2.10 1.35
C ARG A 127 -9.57 -2.53 2.32
N VAL A 128 -9.45 -3.84 2.58
CA VAL A 128 -8.42 -4.38 3.50
C VAL A 128 -7.01 -4.06 2.99
N MET A 129 -6.78 -4.18 1.67
CA MET A 129 -5.50 -3.84 1.07
C MET A 129 -5.18 -2.34 1.23
N ASN A 130 -6.16 -1.45 1.02
CA ASN A 130 -6.00 -0.01 1.22
C ASN A 130 -5.72 0.36 2.69
N GLU A 131 -6.39 -0.29 3.64
CA GLU A 131 -6.12 -0.12 5.07
C GLU A 131 -4.68 -0.55 5.42
N LYS A 132 -4.24 -1.74 4.97
CA LYS A 132 -2.84 -2.20 5.13
C LYS A 132 -1.82 -1.23 4.53
N LEU A 133 -2.11 -0.72 3.32
CA LEU A 133 -1.26 0.23 2.63
C LEU A 133 -1.13 1.54 3.42
N ASN A 134 -2.24 2.05 3.96
CA ASN A 134 -2.24 3.27 4.76
C ASN A 134 -1.41 3.11 6.04
N HIS A 135 -1.53 1.97 6.74
CA HIS A 135 -0.68 1.67 7.89
C HIS A 135 0.80 1.60 7.55
N CYS A 136 1.16 1.06 6.37
CA CYS A 136 2.55 1.06 5.93
C CYS A 136 3.09 2.47 5.70
N VAL A 137 2.27 3.40 5.21
CA VAL A 137 2.65 4.80 4.99
C VAL A 137 2.87 5.49 6.33
N GLU A 138 1.93 5.33 7.27
CA GLU A 138 2.04 5.88 8.63
C GLU A 138 3.31 5.38 9.34
N LEU A 139 3.61 4.08 9.23
CA LEU A 139 4.83 3.50 9.78
C LEU A 139 6.09 4.07 9.11
N ALA A 140 6.09 4.22 7.78
CA ALA A 140 7.22 4.77 7.06
C ALA A 140 7.49 6.23 7.45
N ASP A 141 6.44 7.03 7.61
CA ASP A 141 6.55 8.42 8.05
C ASP A 141 7.10 8.52 9.48
N LEU A 142 6.65 7.64 10.39
CA LEU A 142 7.16 7.56 11.77
C LEU A 142 8.64 7.18 11.82
N ILE A 143 9.07 6.21 11.03
CA ILE A 143 10.49 5.80 10.99
C ILE A 143 11.34 6.92 10.37
N SER A 144 10.85 7.55 9.31
CA SER A 144 11.56 8.64 8.64
C SER A 144 11.71 9.86 9.55
N SER A 145 10.70 10.19 10.36
CA SER A 145 10.78 11.30 11.32
C SER A 145 11.74 10.98 12.46
N ASN A 146 11.69 9.76 13.01
CA ASN A 146 12.62 9.31 14.06
C ASN A 146 14.08 9.35 13.60
N LEU A 147 14.37 8.90 12.37
CA LEU A 147 15.70 9.03 11.80
C LEU A 147 16.11 10.49 11.65
N ASN A 148 15.17 11.42 11.46
CA ASN A 148 15.47 12.83 11.23
C ASN A 148 15.94 13.58 12.48
N ASP A 149 15.41 13.22 13.66
CA ASP A 149 15.70 13.87 14.95
C ASP A 149 17.20 13.87 15.31
N ASP A 150 17.97 12.86 14.86
CA ASP A 150 19.43 12.78 15.06
C ASP A 150 20.22 13.96 14.47
N HIS A 151 19.65 14.74 13.55
CA HIS A 151 20.32 15.91 13.00
C HIS A 151 20.28 17.10 13.96
N HIS A 152 19.15 17.32 14.62
CA HIS A 152 18.98 18.42 15.58
C HIS A 152 19.91 18.26 16.78
N VAL A 153 20.03 17.03 17.31
CA VAL A 153 20.90 16.72 18.45
C VAL A 153 22.39 16.94 18.10
N ARG A 154 22.81 16.62 16.87
CA ARG A 154 24.20 16.85 16.43
C ARG A 154 24.54 18.33 16.30
N LEU A 155 23.61 19.14 15.79
CA LEU A 155 23.80 20.59 15.72
C LEU A 155 23.89 21.20 17.11
N GLU A 156 23.06 20.74 18.04
CA GLU A 156 23.09 21.20 19.43
C GLU A 156 24.43 20.88 20.09
N TRP A 157 24.93 19.64 19.94
CA TRP A 157 26.25 19.25 20.45
C TRP A 157 27.40 20.05 19.84
N MET A 158 27.33 20.37 18.55
CA MET A 158 28.34 21.19 17.88
C MET A 158 28.39 22.59 18.51
N ILE A 159 27.23 23.20 18.80
CA ILE A 159 27.15 24.52 19.45
C ILE A 159 27.73 24.45 20.87
N ILE A 160 27.40 23.43 21.66
CA ILE A 160 27.93 23.26 23.02
C ILE A 160 29.47 23.16 22.99
N ILE A 161 30.03 22.37 22.07
CA ILE A 161 31.49 22.23 21.93
C ILE A 161 32.14 23.56 21.54
N LEU A 162 31.55 24.32 20.61
CA LEU A 162 32.07 25.62 20.20
C LEU A 162 32.13 26.62 21.36
N ILE A 163 31.08 26.67 22.19
CA ILE A 163 31.05 27.53 23.40
C ILE A 163 32.10 27.07 24.43
N MET A 164 32.25 25.76 24.64
CA MET A 164 33.24 25.22 25.57
C MET A 164 34.68 25.58 25.16
N VAL A 165 34.98 25.55 23.87
CA VAL A 165 36.29 25.94 23.34
C VAL A 165 36.54 27.43 23.56
N GLU A 166 35.56 28.29 23.30
CA GLU A 166 35.65 29.75 23.52
C GLU A 166 35.94 30.07 24.99
N VAL A 167 35.16 29.49 25.91
CA VAL A 167 35.36 29.69 27.35
C VAL A 167 36.73 29.15 27.80
N GLY A 168 37.20 28.04 27.22
CA GLY A 168 38.53 27.51 27.49
C GLY A 168 39.65 28.48 27.08
N PHE A 169 39.54 29.11 25.91
CA PHE A 169 40.49 30.13 25.47
C PHE A 169 40.47 31.36 26.38
N GLU A 170 39.29 31.83 26.78
CA GLU A 170 39.15 32.97 27.69
C GLU A 170 39.81 32.70 29.05
N ILE A 171 39.62 31.49 29.60
CA ILE A 171 40.24 31.07 30.86
C ILE A 171 41.77 30.99 30.73
N LEU A 172 42.28 30.43 29.64
CA LEU A 172 43.73 30.37 29.38
C LEU A 172 44.34 31.77 29.26
N HIS A 173 43.67 32.68 28.53
CA HIS A 173 44.09 34.07 28.39
C HIS A 173 44.09 34.81 29.74
N TYR A 174 43.08 34.58 30.56
CA TYR A 174 42.99 35.18 31.89
C TYR A 174 44.08 34.66 32.84
N ALA A 175 44.39 33.36 32.76
CA ALA A 175 45.46 32.74 33.56
C ALA A 175 46.84 33.31 33.18
N ASP A 176 47.14 33.44 31.89
CA ASP A 176 48.41 33.99 31.39
C ASP A 176 48.60 35.48 31.73
N LYS A 177 47.49 36.20 31.97
CA LYS A 177 47.50 37.60 32.40
C LYS A 177 47.74 37.77 33.91
N PHE A 178 47.41 36.77 34.72
CA PHE A 178 47.51 36.82 36.19
C PHE A 178 48.75 36.12 36.76
N LEU A 179 49.47 35.36 35.94
CA LEU A 179 50.71 34.65 36.29
C LEU A 179 51.94 35.45 35.80
#